data_AF-A0A965DK70-F1
#
_entry.id   AF-A0A965DK70-F1
#
_cell.length_a   1.000
_cell.length_b   1.000
_cell.length_c   1.000
_cell.angle_alpha   90.00
_cell.angle_beta   90.00
_cell.angle_gamma   90.00
#
_symmetry.space_group_name_H-M   'P 1'
#
loop_
_entity.id
_entity.type
_entity.pdbx_description
1 polymer ?
#
loop_
_entity_poly.entity_id
_entity_poly.type
_entity_poly.pdbx_seq_one_letter_code
_entity_poly.pdbx_strand_id
1 'polypeptide(L)'
;MEATDLIAILSVAIATSTPLLLAALGETITERSGVINLSAEGTILLSAMTGFAIAKTTESWGTVPSLLLGFSGAAMVGAAIALIVAVGSLTMKQSQVAIGFVLSMLCADLSSFLGNPFVRISGPTVPSFTLPFLQDIPYLGPLLFQSDLLVYVSYLLIVATWFFMYHTQPGLILRAIGEQPTAAFVRGFNVIAHRYFYTLLGGAMIGIAGAAFSLDFKAGWSHRHTAGYGWIA
;
A
#
# COMPACT_ATOMS: atom_id res chain seq x y z
N MET A 1 -32.41 -5.26 -11.01
CA MET A 1 -31.41 -4.49 -10.27
C MET A 1 -31.77 -3.03 -10.46
N GLU A 2 -32.19 -2.35 -9.40
CA GLU A 2 -32.55 -0.94 -9.49
C GLU A 2 -31.28 -0.09 -9.66
N ALA A 3 -31.41 1.13 -10.19
CA ALA A 3 -30.25 1.99 -10.42
C ALA A 3 -29.51 2.33 -9.11
N THR A 4 -30.23 2.35 -7.98
CA THR A 4 -29.70 2.51 -6.62
C THR A 4 -28.82 1.34 -6.19
N ASP A 5 -29.23 0.10 -6.47
CA ASP A 5 -28.43 -1.10 -6.18
C ASP A 5 -27.10 -1.09 -6.94
N LEU A 6 -27.14 -0.68 -8.22
CA LEU A 6 -25.95 -0.57 -9.06
C LEU A 6 -24.96 0.46 -8.49
N ILE A 7 -25.46 1.63 -8.09
CA ILE A 7 -24.62 2.68 -7.49
C ILE A 7 -23.98 2.17 -6.20
N ALA A 8 -24.73 1.49 -5.33
CA ALA A 8 -24.20 0.94 -4.09
C ALA A 8 -23.10 -0.11 -4.34
N ILE A 9 -23.30 -1.02 -5.30
CA ILE A 9 -22.29 -2.01 -5.70
C ILE A 9 -21.01 -1.32 -6.20
N LEU A 10 -21.15 -0.28 -7.03
CA LEU A 10 -19.99 0.44 -7.57
C LEU A 10 -19.24 1.22 -6.48
N SER A 11 -19.95 1.88 -5.55
CA SER A 11 -19.31 2.60 -4.44
C SER A 11 -18.53 1.65 -3.52
N VAL A 12 -19.07 0.46 -3.23
CA VAL A 12 -18.35 -0.57 -2.46
C VAL A 12 -17.14 -1.11 -3.24
N ALA A 13 -17.27 -1.31 -4.56
CA ALA A 13 -16.16 -1.73 -5.40
C ALA A 13 -15.00 -0.73 -5.38
N ILE A 14 -15.30 0.58 -5.44
CA ILE A 14 -14.31 1.65 -5.35
C ILE A 14 -13.61 1.62 -3.99
N ALA A 15 -14.37 1.60 -2.88
CA ALA A 15 -13.81 1.57 -1.54
C ALA A 15 -12.91 0.34 -1.32
N THR A 16 -13.36 -0.84 -1.76
CA THR A 16 -12.59 -2.11 -1.67
C THR A 16 -11.32 -2.08 -2.53
N SER A 17 -11.35 -1.40 -3.68
CA SER A 17 -10.21 -1.32 -4.59
C SER A 17 -9.10 -0.40 -4.10
N THR A 18 -9.39 0.52 -3.18
CA THR A 18 -8.46 1.58 -2.76
C THR A 18 -7.17 1.04 -2.11
N PRO A 19 -7.23 0.14 -1.11
CA PRO A 19 -6.02 -0.49 -0.57
C PRO A 19 -5.25 -1.29 -1.64
N LEU A 20 -5.96 -2.01 -2.51
CA LEU A 20 -5.35 -2.80 -3.59
C LEU A 20 -4.59 -1.91 -4.58
N LEU A 21 -5.16 -0.76 -4.90
CA LEU A 21 -4.56 0.22 -5.80
C LEU A 21 -3.26 0.78 -5.22
N LEU A 22 -3.23 1.11 -3.94
CA LEU A 22 -2.01 1.58 -3.27
C LEU A 22 -0.89 0.54 -3.30
N ALA A 23 -1.23 -0.74 -3.07
CA ALA A 23 -0.27 -1.84 -3.19
C ALA A 23 0.23 -1.99 -4.63
N ALA A 24 -0.67 -1.95 -5.62
CA ALA A 24 -0.34 -2.07 -7.03
C ALA A 24 0.56 -0.93 -7.54
N LEU A 25 0.34 0.31 -7.07
CA LEU A 25 1.23 1.44 -7.37
C LEU A 25 2.62 1.22 -6.76
N GLY A 26 2.68 0.71 -5.52
CA GLY A 26 3.93 0.34 -4.87
C GLY A 26 4.72 -0.70 -5.65
N GLU A 27 4.07 -1.80 -6.05
CA GLU A 27 4.70 -2.83 -6.89
C GLU A 27 5.08 -2.32 -8.28
N THR A 28 4.27 -1.44 -8.88
CA THR A 28 4.64 -0.82 -10.15
C THR A 28 5.97 -0.09 -10.05
N ILE A 29 6.23 0.60 -8.93
CA ILE A 29 7.50 1.31 -8.72
C ILE A 29 8.66 0.33 -8.48
N THR A 30 8.46 -0.71 -7.65
CA THR A 30 9.50 -1.72 -7.36
C THR A 30 9.87 -2.47 -8.64
N GLU A 31 8.91 -2.99 -9.39
CA GLU A 31 9.14 -3.77 -10.60
C GLU A 31 9.79 -2.95 -11.70
N ARG A 32 9.38 -1.68 -11.84
CA ARG A 32 9.98 -0.77 -12.82
C ARG A 32 11.42 -0.42 -12.48
N SER A 33 11.84 -0.56 -11.22
CA SER A 33 13.25 -0.44 -10.83
C SER A 33 14.05 -1.71 -11.14
N GLY A 34 13.39 -2.83 -11.43
CA GLY A 34 14.00 -4.12 -11.71
C GLY A 34 14.11 -5.03 -10.48
N VAL A 35 13.27 -4.83 -9.46
CA VAL A 35 13.16 -5.68 -8.27
C VAL A 35 11.71 -6.12 -8.11
N ILE A 36 11.46 -7.42 -8.13
CA ILE A 36 10.11 -7.98 -7.97
C ILE A 36 9.91 -8.34 -6.50
N ASN A 37 8.87 -7.80 -5.86
CA ASN A 37 8.64 -7.97 -4.43
C ASN A 37 7.45 -8.90 -4.14
N LEU A 38 7.68 -10.21 -4.26
CA LEU A 38 6.67 -11.24 -3.97
C LEU A 38 6.30 -11.36 -2.47
N SER A 39 6.86 -10.51 -1.60
CA SER A 39 6.48 -10.47 -0.18
C SER A 39 5.23 -9.61 0.09
N ALA A 40 4.66 -8.97 -0.94
CA ALA A 40 3.60 -7.98 -0.82
C ALA A 40 2.41 -8.46 0.01
N GLU A 41 1.88 -9.66 -0.23
CA GLU A 41 0.72 -10.19 0.52
C GLU A 41 0.96 -10.25 2.03
N GLY A 42 2.07 -10.88 2.45
CA GLY A 42 2.45 -10.93 3.87
C GLY A 42 2.77 -9.54 4.44
N THR A 43 3.38 -8.67 3.63
CA THR A 43 3.70 -7.29 4.02
C THR A 43 2.44 -6.48 4.29
N ILE A 44 1.40 -6.62 3.47
CA ILE A 44 0.09 -5.98 3.68
C ILE A 44 -0.51 -6.46 5.00
N LEU A 45 -0.49 -7.77 5.28
CA LEU A 45 -1.03 -8.32 6.53
C LEU A 45 -0.29 -7.80 7.77
N LEU A 46 1.04 -7.84 7.76
CA LEU A 46 1.85 -7.36 8.87
C LEU A 46 1.70 -5.85 9.06
N SER A 47 1.65 -5.09 7.98
CA SER A 47 1.47 -3.63 8.02
C SER A 47 0.06 -3.23 8.45
N ALA A 48 -0.97 -3.99 8.05
CA ALA A 48 -2.34 -3.82 8.52
C ALA A 48 -2.44 -4.04 10.03
N MET A 49 -1.81 -5.11 10.54
CA MET A 49 -1.73 -5.37 11.97
C MET A 49 -1.01 -4.24 12.69
N THR A 50 0.17 -3.84 12.21
CA THR A 50 1.01 -2.84 12.88
C THR A 50 0.37 -1.47 12.85
N GLY A 51 -0.20 -1.06 11.71
CA GLY A 51 -0.92 0.20 11.58
C GLY A 51 -2.11 0.26 12.54
N PHE A 52 -2.89 -0.82 12.64
CA PHE A 52 -3.99 -0.90 13.60
C PHE A 52 -3.51 -0.84 15.06
N ALA A 53 -2.48 -1.61 15.42
CA ALA A 53 -1.94 -1.64 16.77
C ALA A 53 -1.39 -0.27 17.20
N ILE A 54 -0.67 0.43 16.32
CA ILE A 54 -0.14 1.77 16.59
C ILE A 54 -1.28 2.77 16.74
N ALA A 55 -2.24 2.78 15.81
CA ALA A 55 -3.36 3.72 15.89
C ALA A 55 -4.22 3.46 17.14
N LYS A 56 -4.41 2.20 17.53
CA LYS A 56 -5.17 1.86 18.74
C LYS A 56 -4.44 2.26 20.02
N THR A 57 -3.13 2.02 20.11
CA THR A 57 -2.35 2.36 21.31
C THR A 57 -2.14 3.87 21.48
N THR A 58 -2.14 4.62 20.39
CA THR A 58 -2.01 6.09 20.38
C THR A 58 -3.35 6.83 20.30
N GLU A 59 -4.47 6.13 20.44
CA GLU A 59 -5.82 6.69 20.34
C GLU A 59 -6.08 7.84 21.34
N SER A 60 -5.41 7.80 22.50
CA SER A 60 -5.49 8.87 23.52
C SER A 60 -4.98 10.23 23.04
N TRP A 61 -4.21 10.29 21.94
CA TRP A 61 -3.66 11.52 21.37
C TRP A 61 -4.65 12.19 20.39
N GLY A 62 -5.80 11.57 20.15
CA GLY A 62 -6.82 12.00 19.19
C GLY A 62 -6.85 11.16 17.92
N THR A 63 -7.99 11.17 17.23
CA THR A 63 -8.24 10.30 16.06
C THR A 63 -7.32 10.60 14.89
N VAL A 64 -7.10 11.88 14.55
CA VAL A 64 -6.25 12.22 13.39
C VAL A 64 -4.77 11.90 13.64
N PRO A 65 -4.16 12.30 14.78
CA PRO A 65 -2.78 11.93 15.08
C PRO A 65 -2.55 10.42 15.15
N SER A 66 -3.47 9.65 15.74
CA SER A 66 -3.32 8.20 15.86
C SER A 66 -3.37 7.49 14.50
N LEU A 67 -4.25 7.93 13.59
CA LEU A 67 -4.30 7.42 12.22
C LEU A 67 -3.00 7.73 11.47
N LEU A 68 -2.47 8.96 11.53
CA LEU A 68 -1.21 9.32 10.88
C LEU A 68 -0.04 8.47 11.41
N LEU A 69 0.02 8.24 12.73
CA LEU A 69 1.02 7.36 13.33
C LEU A 69 0.85 5.91 12.85
N GLY A 70 -0.39 5.41 12.78
CA GLY A 70 -0.70 4.08 12.23
C GLY A 70 -0.23 3.91 10.78
N PHE A 71 -0.60 4.83 9.90
CA PHE A 71 -0.15 4.81 8.50
C PHE A 71 1.37 4.95 8.37
N SER A 72 2.01 5.81 9.17
CA SER A 72 3.47 5.98 9.15
C SER A 72 4.21 4.71 9.62
N GLY A 73 3.75 4.07 10.69
CA GLY A 73 4.32 2.83 11.18
C GLY A 73 4.13 1.67 10.21
N ALA A 74 2.96 1.58 9.58
CA ALA A 74 2.70 0.61 8.52
C ALA A 74 3.62 0.83 7.31
N ALA A 75 3.82 2.08 6.88
CA ALA A 75 4.77 2.42 5.82
C ALA A 75 6.21 2.01 6.17
N MET A 76 6.64 2.24 7.41
CA MET A 76 7.96 1.81 7.88
C MET A 76 8.13 0.29 7.88
N VAL A 77 7.10 -0.47 8.29
CA VAL A 77 7.10 -1.93 8.20
C VAL A 77 7.22 -2.37 6.74
N GLY A 78 6.41 -1.81 5.85
CA GLY A 78 6.47 -2.12 4.42
C GLY A 78 7.84 -1.84 3.79
N ALA A 79 8.43 -0.68 4.11
CA ALA A 79 9.78 -0.34 3.68
C ALA A 79 10.85 -1.28 4.26
N ALA A 80 10.69 -1.71 5.53
CA ALA A 80 11.62 -2.63 6.17
C ALA A 80 11.60 -4.02 5.54
N ILE A 81 10.42 -4.56 5.21
CA ILE A 81 10.32 -5.84 4.51
C ILE A 81 10.90 -5.74 3.09
N ALA A 82 10.58 -4.66 2.37
CA ALA A 82 11.14 -4.42 1.04
C ALA A 82 12.66 -4.23 1.07
N LEU A 83 13.22 -3.68 2.15
CA LEU A 83 14.66 -3.61 2.37
C LEU A 83 15.29 -5.00 2.47
N ILE A 84 14.65 -5.96 3.13
CA ILE A 84 15.15 -7.34 3.20
C ILE A 84 15.19 -7.95 1.78
N VAL A 85 14.13 -7.74 0.99
CA VAL A 85 14.08 -8.18 -0.42
C VAL A 85 15.18 -7.51 -1.25
N ALA A 86 15.38 -6.20 -1.08
CA ALA A 86 16.41 -5.45 -1.79
C ALA A 86 17.83 -5.90 -1.40
N VAL A 87 18.10 -6.12 -0.10
CA VAL A 87 19.40 -6.63 0.37
C VAL A 87 19.69 -8.01 -0.18
N GLY A 88 18.71 -8.91 -0.09
CA GLY A 88 18.85 -10.26 -0.61
C GLY A 88 19.10 -10.31 -2.10
N SER A 89 18.32 -9.55 -2.88
CA SER A 89 18.40 -9.55 -4.34
C SER A 89 19.57 -8.74 -4.90
N LEU A 90 19.79 -7.52 -4.42
CA LEU A 90 20.76 -6.57 -4.99
C LEU A 90 22.17 -6.78 -4.43
N THR A 91 22.31 -6.97 -3.11
CA THR A 91 23.63 -7.13 -2.48
C THR A 91 24.06 -8.59 -2.43
N MET A 92 23.19 -9.48 -1.96
CA MET A 92 23.53 -10.89 -1.78
C MET A 92 23.34 -11.72 -3.06
N LYS A 93 22.74 -11.14 -4.11
CA LYS A 93 22.46 -11.77 -5.41
C LYS A 93 21.67 -13.08 -5.28
N GLN A 94 20.80 -13.15 -4.29
CA GLN A 94 19.91 -14.28 -4.05
C GLN A 94 18.62 -14.14 -4.85
N SER A 95 17.90 -15.25 -5.01
CA SER A 95 16.62 -15.27 -5.71
C SER A 95 15.57 -14.43 -4.97
N GLN A 96 15.17 -13.30 -5.56
CA GLN A 96 14.10 -12.44 -5.05
C GLN A 96 12.76 -13.16 -4.93
N VAL A 97 12.52 -14.15 -5.81
CA VAL A 97 11.32 -15.00 -5.79
C VAL A 97 11.29 -15.84 -4.51
N ALA A 98 12.39 -16.54 -4.20
CA ALA A 98 12.47 -17.38 -3.01
C ALA A 98 12.35 -16.55 -1.73
N ILE A 99 13.07 -15.43 -1.66
CA ILE A 99 13.01 -14.51 -0.50
C ILE A 99 11.60 -13.95 -0.32
N GLY A 100 10.98 -13.50 -1.41
CA GLY A 100 9.63 -12.94 -1.40
C GLY A 100 8.59 -13.93 -0.88
N PHE A 101 8.61 -15.18 -1.36
CA PHE A 101 7.70 -16.23 -0.88
C PHE A 101 7.86 -16.54 0.60
N VAL A 102 9.10 -16.69 1.08
CA VAL A 102 9.38 -16.94 2.49
C VAL A 102 8.90 -15.78 3.35
N LEU A 103 9.17 -14.54 2.93
CA LEU A 103 8.71 -13.35 3.64
C LEU A 103 7.19 -13.21 3.63
N SER A 104 6.51 -13.58 2.54
CA SER A 104 5.05 -13.54 2.48
C SER A 104 4.42 -14.43 3.56
N MET A 105 4.88 -15.68 3.67
CA MET A 105 4.43 -16.62 4.70
C MET A 105 4.79 -16.15 6.11
N LEU A 106 6.06 -15.75 6.31
CA LEU A 106 6.56 -15.28 7.60
C LEU A 106 5.76 -14.07 8.10
N CYS A 107 5.55 -13.06 7.26
CA CYS A 107 4.84 -11.85 7.65
C CYS A 107 3.36 -12.12 7.92
N ALA A 108 2.73 -13.02 7.16
CA ALA A 108 1.36 -13.44 7.41
C ALA A 108 1.20 -14.11 8.79
N ASP A 109 2.06 -15.07 9.13
CA ASP A 109 2.02 -15.76 10.42
C ASP A 109 2.43 -14.84 11.58
N LEU A 110 3.45 -14.00 11.37
CA LEU A 110 3.90 -13.03 12.36
C LEU A 110 2.81 -12.00 12.67
N SER A 111 2.08 -11.53 11.66
CA SER A 111 0.93 -10.63 11.86
C SER A 111 -0.16 -11.27 12.72
N SER A 112 -0.42 -12.57 12.51
CA SER A 112 -1.40 -13.31 13.29
C SER A 112 -0.96 -13.53 14.72
N PHE A 113 0.32 -13.85 14.93
CA PHE A 113 0.90 -14.04 16.26
C PHE A 113 0.91 -12.73 17.06
N LEU A 114 1.51 -11.66 16.52
CA LEU A 114 1.62 -10.37 17.21
C LEU A 114 0.27 -9.66 17.36
N GLY A 115 -0.64 -9.88 16.41
CA GLY A 115 -1.94 -9.23 16.37
C GLY A 115 -2.98 -9.85 17.29
N ASN A 116 -2.72 -11.01 17.91
CA ASN A 116 -3.68 -11.72 18.75
C ASN A 116 -4.35 -10.82 19.83
N PRO A 117 -3.63 -9.96 20.56
CA PRO A 117 -4.23 -9.06 21.55
C PRO A 117 -5.18 -8.00 20.96
N PHE A 118 -5.07 -7.73 19.66
CA PHE A 118 -5.84 -6.70 18.95
C PHE A 118 -7.06 -7.25 18.20
N VAL A 119 -7.26 -8.58 18.19
CA VAL A 119 -8.38 -9.22 17.50
C VAL A 119 -9.70 -8.88 18.19
N ARG A 120 -10.73 -8.53 17.39
CA ARG A 120 -12.08 -8.15 17.87
C ARG A 120 -12.11 -6.90 18.76
N ILE A 121 -11.09 -6.07 18.69
CA ILE A 121 -11.08 -4.76 19.31
C ILE A 121 -11.50 -3.72 18.28
N SER A 122 -12.38 -2.80 18.66
CA SER A 122 -12.70 -1.62 17.84
C SER A 122 -11.55 -0.61 17.93
N GLY A 123 -11.05 -0.14 16.79
CA GLY A 123 -10.01 0.88 16.73
C GLY A 123 -10.47 2.11 15.96
N PRO A 124 -9.61 3.15 15.90
CA PRO A 124 -9.90 4.35 15.14
C PRO A 124 -10.07 4.00 13.66
N THR A 125 -11.02 4.66 13.01
CA THR A 125 -11.30 4.51 11.58
C THR A 125 -11.13 5.86 10.89
N VAL A 126 -10.67 5.84 9.65
CA VAL A 126 -10.60 7.03 8.81
C VAL A 126 -12.00 7.64 8.70
N PRO A 127 -12.20 8.91 9.09
CA PRO A 127 -13.51 9.55 9.00
C PRO A 127 -13.88 9.76 7.53
N SER A 128 -15.16 9.58 7.21
CA SER A 128 -15.67 9.91 5.88
C SER A 128 -15.56 11.42 5.63
N PHE A 129 -15.08 11.79 4.45
CA PHE A 129 -14.92 13.19 4.04
C PHE A 129 -15.87 13.50 2.88
N THR A 130 -17.01 14.07 3.18
CA THR A 130 -17.98 14.49 2.17
C THR A 130 -17.68 15.91 1.72
N LEU A 131 -17.48 16.12 0.42
CA LEU A 131 -17.32 17.45 -0.16
C LEU A 131 -18.71 18.12 -0.24
N PRO A 132 -18.96 19.21 0.52
CA PRO A 132 -20.22 19.93 0.42
C PRO A 132 -20.35 20.50 -1.01
N PHE A 133 -21.59 20.51 -1.54
CA PHE A 133 -21.99 21.00 -2.87
C PHE A 133 -21.86 20.04 -4.07
N LEU A 134 -20.96 19.04 -4.09
CA LEU A 134 -20.87 18.07 -5.21
C LEU A 134 -21.56 16.72 -4.94
N GLN A 135 -21.98 16.48 -3.70
CA GLN A 135 -22.66 15.25 -3.27
C GLN A 135 -24.07 15.06 -3.82
N ASP A 136 -24.75 16.15 -4.23
CA ASP A 136 -26.15 16.13 -4.66
C ASP A 136 -26.32 15.88 -6.16
N ILE A 137 -25.22 15.68 -6.91
CA ILE A 137 -25.29 15.34 -8.34
C ILE A 137 -25.85 13.91 -8.46
N PRO A 138 -26.99 13.70 -9.12
CA PRO A 138 -27.56 12.35 -9.26
C PRO A 138 -26.58 11.44 -10.01
N TYR A 139 -26.44 10.20 -9.52
CA TYR A 139 -25.51 9.17 -10.00
C TYR A 139 -24.02 9.46 -9.72
N LEU A 140 -23.50 10.65 -10.04
CA LEU A 140 -22.07 11.00 -9.87
C LEU A 140 -21.69 11.36 -8.43
N GLY A 141 -22.59 12.02 -7.69
CA GLY A 141 -22.43 12.41 -6.28
C GLY A 141 -22.07 11.23 -5.37
N PRO A 142 -22.91 10.18 -5.31
CA PRO A 142 -22.66 9.02 -4.45
C PRO A 142 -21.46 8.15 -4.87
N LEU A 143 -21.07 8.23 -6.14
CA LEU A 143 -19.99 7.42 -6.72
C LEU A 143 -18.61 8.04 -6.51
N LEU A 144 -18.51 9.37 -6.60
CA LEU A 144 -17.22 10.08 -6.55
C LEU A 144 -17.08 11.06 -5.41
N PHE A 145 -18.18 11.56 -4.83
CA PHE A 145 -18.14 12.69 -3.88
C PHE A 145 -18.61 12.32 -2.46
N GLN A 146 -18.93 11.04 -2.23
CA GLN A 146 -19.27 10.44 -0.92
C GLN A 146 -18.24 9.39 -0.48
N SER A 147 -16.97 9.57 -0.85
CA SER A 147 -15.88 8.67 -0.50
C SER A 147 -15.03 9.20 0.66
N ASP A 148 -14.27 8.34 1.32
CA ASP A 148 -13.28 8.72 2.33
C ASP A 148 -12.08 9.45 1.72
N LEU A 149 -11.24 10.05 2.59
CA LEU A 149 -10.03 10.77 2.17
C LEU A 149 -9.06 9.88 1.38
N LEU A 150 -9.03 8.58 1.69
CA LEU A 150 -8.07 7.66 1.12
C LEU A 150 -8.39 7.34 -0.35
N VAL A 151 -9.66 7.19 -0.70
CA VAL A 151 -10.12 7.05 -2.10
C VAL A 151 -9.65 8.24 -2.93
N TYR A 152 -9.84 9.47 -2.46
CA TYR A 152 -9.38 10.66 -3.19
C TYR A 152 -7.86 10.72 -3.35
N VAL A 153 -7.14 10.37 -2.28
CA VAL A 153 -5.67 10.27 -2.32
C VAL A 153 -5.24 9.21 -3.34
N SER A 154 -5.95 8.09 -3.44
CA SER A 154 -5.65 7.03 -4.41
C SER A 154 -5.76 7.51 -5.85
N TYR A 155 -6.82 8.25 -6.20
CA TYR A 155 -6.98 8.84 -7.54
C TYR A 155 -5.86 9.82 -7.88
N LEU A 156 -5.50 10.67 -6.92
CA LEU A 156 -4.38 11.60 -7.08
C LEU A 156 -3.07 10.83 -7.28
N LEU A 157 -2.84 9.74 -6.53
CA LEU A 157 -1.64 8.92 -6.64
C LEU A 157 -1.52 8.19 -7.98
N ILE A 158 -2.63 7.77 -8.59
CA ILE A 158 -2.62 7.22 -9.97
C ILE A 158 -2.02 8.25 -10.92
N VAL A 159 -2.61 9.46 -10.95
CA VAL A 159 -2.19 10.54 -11.85
C VAL A 159 -0.75 10.99 -11.52
N ALA A 160 -0.42 11.11 -10.24
CA ALA A 160 0.91 11.49 -9.79
C ALA A 160 1.97 10.45 -10.17
N THR A 161 1.68 9.15 -10.03
CA THR A 161 2.61 8.08 -10.40
C THR A 161 2.82 8.04 -11.91
N TRP A 162 1.74 8.16 -12.69
CA TRP A 162 1.83 8.28 -14.14
C TRP A 162 2.67 9.49 -14.56
N PHE A 163 2.38 10.66 -14.01
CA PHE A 163 3.12 11.88 -14.32
C PHE A 163 4.59 11.76 -13.90
N PHE A 164 4.86 11.25 -12.70
CA PHE A 164 6.20 10.98 -12.21
C PHE A 164 6.98 10.10 -13.20
N MET A 165 6.44 8.93 -13.56
CA MET A 165 7.13 7.96 -14.40
C MET A 165 7.42 8.46 -15.82
N TYR A 166 6.46 9.17 -16.42
CA TYR A 166 6.52 9.53 -17.84
C TYR A 166 6.97 10.95 -18.12
N HIS A 167 6.78 11.88 -17.18
CA HIS A 167 7.00 13.30 -17.39
C HIS A 167 8.08 13.92 -16.49
N THR A 168 8.78 13.13 -15.67
CA THR A 168 9.87 13.63 -14.82
C THR A 168 11.22 12.95 -15.08
N GLN A 169 12.32 13.64 -14.76
CA GLN A 169 13.68 13.08 -14.85
C GLN A 169 13.88 11.87 -13.92
N PRO A 170 13.49 11.89 -12.63
CA PRO A 170 13.61 10.72 -11.78
C PRO A 170 12.82 9.51 -12.30
N GLY A 171 11.63 9.73 -12.87
CA GLY A 171 10.85 8.66 -13.51
C GLY A 171 11.49 8.08 -14.76
N LEU A 172 12.18 8.90 -15.56
CA LEU A 172 13.02 8.41 -16.66
C LEU A 172 14.18 7.56 -16.12
N ILE A 173 14.84 7.99 -15.04
CA ILE A 173 15.92 7.22 -14.39
C ILE A 173 15.39 5.88 -13.87
N LEU A 174 14.24 5.88 -13.17
CA LEU A 174 13.56 4.66 -12.70
C LEU A 174 13.38 3.63 -13.83
N ARG A 175 12.83 4.07 -14.96
CA ARG A 175 12.63 3.17 -16.11
C ARG A 175 13.95 2.71 -16.71
N ALA A 176 14.92 3.61 -16.86
CA ALA A 176 16.23 3.29 -17.44
C ALA A 176 17.02 2.26 -16.61
N ILE A 177 17.02 2.38 -15.27
CA ILE A 177 17.71 1.43 -14.40
C ILE A 177 17.03 0.05 -14.36
N GLY A 178 15.71 0.00 -14.60
CA GLY A 178 14.97 -1.26 -14.69
C GLY A 178 15.20 -1.98 -16.01
N GLU A 179 15.03 -1.26 -17.13
CA GLU A 179 15.09 -1.84 -18.48
C GLU A 179 16.52 -2.15 -18.92
N GLN A 180 17.47 -1.21 -18.75
CA GLN A 180 18.86 -1.37 -19.21
C GLN A 180 19.86 -0.86 -18.17
N PRO A 181 20.04 -1.57 -17.04
CA PRO A 181 20.92 -1.14 -15.94
C PRO A 181 22.37 -0.88 -16.36
N THR A 182 22.90 -1.66 -17.30
CA THR A 182 24.27 -1.46 -17.81
C THR A 182 24.43 -0.11 -18.53
N ALA A 183 23.43 0.32 -19.31
CA ALA A 183 23.47 1.61 -20.00
C ALA A 183 23.33 2.78 -19.02
N ALA A 184 22.49 2.63 -18.00
CA ALA A 184 22.35 3.62 -16.94
C ALA A 184 23.65 3.78 -16.13
N PHE A 185 24.34 2.67 -15.83
CA PHE A 185 25.64 2.71 -15.16
C PHE A 185 26.71 3.42 -15.98
N VAL A 186 26.80 3.14 -17.30
CA VAL A 186 27.74 3.83 -18.21
C VAL A 186 27.46 5.34 -18.30
N ARG A 187 26.20 5.75 -18.14
CA ARG A 187 25.80 7.16 -18.06
C ARG A 187 26.13 7.83 -16.71
N GLY A 188 26.69 7.09 -15.75
CA GLY A 188 27.15 7.62 -14.45
C GLY A 188 26.13 7.48 -13.31
N PHE A 189 25.00 6.81 -13.52
CA PHE A 189 24.01 6.61 -12.45
C PHE A 189 24.42 5.45 -11.53
N ASN A 190 24.26 5.64 -10.21
CA ASN A 190 24.37 4.56 -9.25
C ASN A 190 23.10 3.69 -9.27
N VAL A 191 23.06 2.71 -10.16
CA VAL A 191 21.92 1.81 -10.38
C VAL A 191 21.45 1.14 -9.09
N ILE A 192 22.39 0.59 -8.31
CA ILE A 192 22.06 -0.16 -7.09
C ILE A 192 21.38 0.76 -6.07
N ALA A 193 21.93 1.95 -5.81
CA ALA A 193 21.35 2.89 -4.86
C ALA A 193 19.93 3.32 -5.26
N HIS A 194 19.68 3.56 -6.56
CA HIS A 194 18.34 3.91 -7.02
C HIS A 194 17.36 2.74 -6.90
N ARG A 195 17.80 1.51 -7.21
CA ARG A 195 16.97 0.31 -7.00
C ARG A 195 16.59 0.14 -5.54
N TYR A 196 17.53 0.31 -4.61
CA TYR A 196 17.19 0.33 -3.18
C TYR A 196 16.13 1.38 -2.86
N PHE A 197 16.35 2.63 -3.28
CA PHE A 197 15.41 3.71 -3.00
C PHE A 197 13.99 3.42 -3.49
N TYR A 198 13.85 3.00 -4.75
CA TYR A 198 12.54 2.71 -5.34
C TYR A 198 11.88 1.46 -4.76
N THR A 199 12.66 0.42 -4.42
CA THR A 199 12.14 -0.75 -3.72
C THR A 199 11.61 -0.40 -2.34
N LEU A 200 12.32 0.43 -1.57
CA LEU A 200 11.86 0.89 -0.26
C LEU A 200 10.63 1.79 -0.37
N LEU A 201 10.58 2.68 -1.36
CA LEU A 201 9.44 3.54 -1.62
C LEU A 201 8.19 2.72 -1.97
N GLY A 202 8.31 1.75 -2.88
CA GLY A 202 7.21 0.85 -3.23
C GLY A 202 6.78 -0.01 -2.04
N GLY A 203 7.73 -0.53 -1.26
CA GLY A 203 7.47 -1.19 0.02
C GLY A 203 6.69 -0.34 1.01
N ALA A 204 7.05 0.93 1.15
CA ALA A 204 6.32 1.87 2.01
C ALA A 204 4.87 2.05 1.56
N MET A 205 4.63 2.15 0.25
CA MET A 205 3.28 2.24 -0.30
C MET A 205 2.45 0.97 -0.05
N ILE A 206 3.05 -0.20 -0.16
CA ILE A 206 2.42 -1.49 0.23
C ILE A 206 2.11 -1.51 1.73
N GLY A 207 2.99 -0.93 2.55
CA GLY A 207 2.74 -0.73 3.98
C GLY A 207 1.51 0.13 4.25
N ILE A 208 1.41 1.28 3.56
CA ILE A 208 0.24 2.18 3.63
C ILE A 208 -1.03 1.44 3.17
N ALA A 209 -0.95 0.61 2.12
CA ALA A 209 -2.05 -0.25 1.69
C ALA A 209 -2.50 -1.22 2.79
N GLY A 210 -1.56 -1.77 3.58
CA GLY A 210 -1.88 -2.56 4.77
C GLY A 210 -2.69 -1.77 5.79
N ALA A 211 -2.23 -0.58 6.18
CA ALA A 211 -2.98 0.28 7.10
C ALA A 211 -4.38 0.64 6.56
N ALA A 212 -4.51 0.87 5.26
CA ALA A 212 -5.80 1.12 4.62
C ALA A 212 -6.80 -0.03 4.80
N PHE A 213 -6.33 -1.28 4.80
CA PHE A 213 -7.21 -2.42 5.06
C PHE A 213 -7.81 -2.39 6.46
N SER A 214 -7.00 -2.10 7.49
CA SER A 214 -7.42 -2.23 8.90
C SER A 214 -7.91 -0.93 9.56
N LEU A 215 -7.61 0.23 8.98
CA LEU A 215 -8.01 1.55 9.49
C LEU A 215 -9.11 2.22 8.67
N ASP A 216 -9.44 1.70 7.49
CA ASP A 216 -10.42 2.32 6.60
C ASP A 216 -11.43 1.28 6.08
N PHE A 217 -11.01 0.42 5.15
CA PHE A 217 -11.93 -0.48 4.44
C PHE A 217 -12.59 -1.53 5.35
N LYS A 218 -11.79 -2.30 6.10
CA LYS A 218 -12.27 -3.34 7.02
C LYS A 218 -11.78 -3.03 8.42
N ALA A 219 -12.26 -1.91 8.96
CA ALA A 219 -11.87 -1.37 10.26
C ALA A 219 -11.74 -2.46 11.34
N GLY A 220 -10.58 -2.50 12.01
CA GLY A 220 -10.24 -3.53 12.98
C GLY A 220 -9.11 -4.43 12.51
N TRP A 221 -8.71 -5.35 13.39
CA TRP A 221 -7.78 -6.42 13.07
C TRP A 221 -8.42 -7.80 13.29
N SER A 222 -8.12 -8.72 12.38
CA SER A 222 -8.49 -10.13 12.49
C SER A 222 -7.46 -11.01 11.78
N HIS A 223 -7.36 -12.27 12.21
CA HIS A 223 -6.47 -13.23 11.55
C HIS A 223 -6.79 -13.34 10.06
N ARG A 224 -5.74 -13.40 9.24
CA ARG A 224 -5.83 -13.45 7.78
C ARG A 224 -6.75 -12.36 7.23
N HIS A 225 -6.54 -11.13 7.68
CA HIS A 225 -7.41 -9.98 7.46
C HIS A 225 -7.76 -9.74 5.97
N THR A 226 -6.78 -9.98 5.09
CA THR A 226 -6.83 -9.84 3.63
C THR A 226 -6.98 -11.17 2.87
N ALA A 227 -7.25 -12.29 3.55
CA ALA A 227 -7.44 -13.56 2.85
C ALA A 227 -8.69 -13.54 1.96
N GLY A 228 -8.55 -14.15 0.78
CA GLY A 228 -9.63 -14.26 -0.20
C GLY A 228 -9.65 -13.14 -1.26
N TYR A 229 -8.81 -12.10 -1.13
CA TYR A 229 -8.68 -11.07 -2.15
C TYR A 229 -7.68 -11.43 -3.28
N GLY A 230 -7.09 -12.63 -3.25
CA GLY A 230 -6.13 -13.15 -4.22
C GLY A 230 -4.67 -13.02 -3.75
N TRP A 231 -3.72 -13.64 -4.48
CA TRP A 231 -2.31 -13.27 -4.38
C TRP A 231 -2.19 -11.89 -5.02
N ILE A 232 -2.24 -10.85 -4.19
CA ILE A 232 -2.29 -9.48 -4.66
C ILE A 232 -0.89 -8.92 -4.69
N ALA A 233 -0.36 -8.92 -5.90
CA ALA A 233 0.50 -7.95 -6.57
C ALA A 233 1.56 -8.69 -7.38
#